data_AF-A0A1F5DT37-F1
#
_entry.id   AF-A0A1F5DT37-F1
#
_cell.length_a   1.000
_cell.length_b   1.000
_cell.length_c   1.000
_cell.angle_alpha   90.00
_cell.angle_beta   90.00
_cell.angle_gamma   90.00
#
_symmetry.space_group_name_H-M   'P 1'
#
loop_
_entity.id
_entity.type
_entity.pdbx_description
1 polymer ?
#
loop_
_entity_poly.entity_id
_entity_poly.type
_entity_poly.pdbx_seq_one_letter_code
_entity_poly.pdbx_strand_id
1 'polypeptide(L)'
;MTGVDIYPNSQLIGSTPSPIDGEIIKVRHIKSPPGRGFKAPEHDTLTIVRSTENSDKVVKVLHVDTVLKEGESIAVGQSLGPLIRSGYFGYHTPLHVHVEVRPQNDPLRVRGGYTIDSLLDLKDLKVTEEIVGIVTTSQKGYALIKLNRRSVVVADVGGVPGILDGGMPIYGWFGAHAENPIKNRPVKLLGKTIGNIINVLPRTCVAECTNFRMKLGVVPVDAFFMLLPNGENSMAVVSRRRSELKLDTNAEISLIVE
;
A
#
# COMPACT_ATOMS: atom_id res chain seq x y z
N MET A 1 -11.15 3.14 8.35
CA MET A 1 -10.66 2.94 6.96
C MET A 1 -11.67 2.06 6.23
N THR A 2 -12.07 2.37 4.99
CA THR A 2 -13.13 1.61 4.27
C THR A 2 -12.64 0.88 3.03
N GLY A 3 -11.35 1.00 2.72
CA GLY A 3 -10.68 0.28 1.64
C GLY A 3 -9.23 0.02 2.03
N VAL A 4 -8.64 -1.01 1.45
CA VAL A 4 -7.25 -1.42 1.69
C VAL A 4 -6.55 -1.63 0.36
N ASP A 5 -5.30 -1.15 0.28
CA ASP A 5 -4.43 -1.39 -0.85
C ASP A 5 -3.53 -2.59 -0.53
N ILE A 6 -3.68 -3.66 -1.30
CA ILE A 6 -2.90 -4.89 -1.15
C ILE A 6 -1.84 -4.89 -2.24
N TYR A 7 -0.57 -4.95 -1.84
CA TYR A 7 0.57 -4.98 -2.76
C TYR A 7 0.97 -6.44 -3.05
N PRO A 8 0.52 -7.04 -4.18
CA PRO A 8 0.98 -8.37 -4.54
C PRO A 8 2.48 -8.33 -4.89
N ASN A 9 3.18 -9.42 -4.59
CA ASN A 9 4.61 -9.54 -4.88
C ASN A 9 4.90 -9.20 -6.35
N SER A 10 5.97 -8.45 -6.60
CA SER A 10 6.48 -8.14 -7.95
C SER A 10 6.76 -9.36 -8.83
N GLN A 11 6.86 -10.57 -8.27
CA GLN A 11 6.97 -11.81 -9.04
C GLN A 11 5.62 -12.29 -9.62
N LEU A 12 4.50 -11.74 -9.15
CA LEU A 12 3.14 -12.05 -9.59
C LEU A 12 2.62 -11.06 -10.64
N ILE A 13 3.50 -10.32 -11.33
CA ILE A 13 3.11 -9.45 -12.45
C ILE A 13 2.43 -10.32 -13.52
N GLY A 14 1.10 -10.30 -13.55
CA GLY A 14 0.29 -11.13 -14.45
C GLY A 14 -0.76 -12.00 -13.75
N SER A 15 -0.61 -12.26 -12.44
CA SER A 15 -1.48 -13.18 -11.70
C SER A 15 -1.81 -12.65 -10.31
N THR A 16 -2.76 -11.73 -10.25
CA THR A 16 -3.22 -11.14 -8.99
C THR A 16 -4.13 -12.13 -8.25
N PRO A 17 -3.77 -12.60 -7.04
CA PRO A 17 -4.61 -13.53 -6.29
C PRO A 17 -5.89 -12.86 -5.78
N SER A 18 -7.00 -13.60 -5.82
CA SER A 18 -8.25 -13.17 -5.19
C SER A 18 -8.08 -13.11 -3.67
N PRO A 19 -8.53 -12.02 -3.01
CA PRO A 19 -8.49 -11.93 -1.55
C PRO A 19 -9.62 -12.71 -0.86
N ILE A 20 -10.63 -13.16 -1.60
CA ILE A 20 -11.81 -13.85 -1.06
C ILE A 20 -12.29 -15.01 -1.93
N ASP A 21 -13.03 -15.93 -1.33
CA ASP A 21 -13.91 -16.88 -2.02
C ASP A 21 -15.21 -16.17 -2.42
N GLY A 22 -15.72 -16.46 -3.62
CA GLY A 22 -16.90 -15.75 -4.08
C GLY A 22 -17.35 -16.05 -5.50
N GLU A 23 -18.36 -15.31 -5.94
CA GLU A 23 -18.83 -15.29 -7.33
C GLU A 23 -18.70 -13.89 -7.90
N ILE A 24 -18.16 -13.77 -9.11
CA ILE A 24 -18.09 -12.51 -9.85
C ILE A 24 -19.52 -12.11 -10.25
N ILE A 25 -20.08 -11.07 -9.63
CA ILE A 25 -21.44 -10.60 -9.96
C ILE A 25 -21.44 -9.36 -10.86
N LYS A 26 -20.29 -8.69 -10.99
CA LYS A 26 -20.15 -7.54 -11.89
C LYS A 26 -18.70 -7.38 -12.35
N VAL A 27 -18.51 -7.14 -13.65
CA VAL A 27 -17.27 -6.61 -14.21
C VAL A 27 -17.61 -5.35 -14.99
N ARG A 28 -16.90 -4.25 -14.72
CA ARG A 28 -17.12 -2.96 -15.39
C ARG A 28 -15.80 -2.28 -15.69
N HIS A 29 -15.54 -2.04 -16.97
CA HIS A 29 -14.49 -1.12 -17.39
C HIS A 29 -14.95 0.33 -17.20
N ILE A 30 -14.12 1.12 -16.54
CA ILE A 30 -14.34 2.54 -16.31
C ILE A 30 -13.25 3.33 -17.01
N LYS A 31 -13.59 4.50 -17.56
CA LYS A 31 -12.59 5.36 -18.21
C LYS A 31 -11.55 5.79 -17.17
N SER A 32 -10.29 5.56 -17.49
CA SER A 32 -9.14 6.02 -16.71
C SER A 32 -8.64 7.35 -17.27
N PRO A 33 -8.22 8.31 -16.42
CA PRO A 33 -7.49 9.47 -16.90
C PRO A 33 -6.15 9.06 -17.54
N PRO A 34 -5.51 9.94 -18.32
CA PRO A 34 -4.17 9.68 -18.82
C PRO A 34 -3.15 9.62 -17.67
N GLY A 35 -2.13 8.77 -17.84
CA GLY A 35 -1.08 8.60 -16.85
C GLY A 35 -0.25 9.88 -16.64
N ARG A 36 0.08 10.16 -15.38
CA ARG A 36 0.89 11.34 -15.01
C ARG A 36 2.38 11.05 -15.20
N GLY A 37 2.83 11.17 -16.44
CA GLY A 37 4.21 10.92 -16.85
C GLY A 37 4.58 9.44 -16.97
N PHE A 38 3.61 8.60 -17.26
CA PHE A 38 3.80 7.22 -17.70
C PHE A 38 2.68 6.87 -18.68
N LYS A 39 2.87 5.84 -19.50
CA LYS A 39 1.80 5.33 -20.37
C LYS A 39 0.84 4.50 -19.53
N ALA A 40 -0.39 4.98 -19.37
CA ALA A 40 -1.48 4.27 -18.70
C ALA A 40 -2.47 3.72 -19.74
N PRO A 41 -3.17 2.61 -19.46
CA PRO A 41 -4.35 2.20 -20.22
C PRO A 41 -5.47 3.24 -20.16
N GLU A 42 -6.37 3.23 -21.15
CA GLU A 42 -7.51 4.16 -21.23
C GLU A 42 -8.66 3.80 -20.28
N HIS A 43 -8.58 2.61 -19.66
CA HIS A 43 -9.56 2.13 -18.71
C HIS A 43 -8.91 1.58 -17.44
N ASP A 44 -9.71 1.53 -16.40
CA ASP A 44 -9.52 0.72 -15.20
C ASP A 44 -10.67 -0.29 -15.12
N THR A 45 -10.53 -1.30 -14.28
CA THR A 45 -11.53 -2.36 -14.17
C THR A 45 -12.02 -2.47 -12.73
N LEU A 46 -13.35 -2.43 -12.59
CA LEU A 46 -14.05 -2.64 -11.34
C LEU A 46 -14.71 -4.01 -11.38
N THR A 47 -14.35 -4.85 -10.42
CA THR A 47 -14.89 -6.19 -10.25
C THR A 47 -15.63 -6.26 -8.93
N ILE A 48 -16.87 -6.72 -8.93
CA ILE A 48 -17.65 -6.98 -7.72
C ILE A 48 -17.76 -8.49 -7.53
N VAL A 49 -17.31 -8.96 -6.38
CA VAL A 49 -17.38 -10.35 -5.97
C VAL A 49 -18.39 -10.47 -4.83
N ARG A 50 -19.40 -11.32 -4.97
CA ARG A 50 -20.29 -11.70 -3.87
C ARG A 50 -19.57 -12.72 -3.00
N SER A 51 -19.46 -12.43 -1.70
CA SER A 51 -18.75 -13.30 -0.76
C SER A 51 -19.54 -14.58 -0.51
N THR A 52 -18.86 -15.73 -0.46
CA THR A 52 -19.44 -16.99 0.01
C THR A 52 -19.64 -17.01 1.52
N GLU A 53 -18.86 -16.25 2.30
CA GLU A 53 -18.98 -16.16 3.76
C GLU A 53 -20.22 -15.36 4.18
N ASN A 54 -20.60 -14.35 3.38
CA ASN A 54 -21.77 -13.52 3.67
C ASN A 54 -22.35 -12.95 2.36
N SER A 55 -23.52 -13.47 1.95
CA SER A 55 -24.17 -13.10 0.70
C SER A 55 -24.69 -11.66 0.65
N ASP A 56 -24.90 -11.02 1.80
CA ASP A 56 -25.36 -9.62 1.89
C ASP A 56 -24.21 -8.62 1.70
N LYS A 57 -22.97 -9.13 1.68
CA LYS A 57 -21.75 -8.36 1.48
C LYS A 57 -21.12 -8.70 0.14
N VAL A 58 -20.53 -7.69 -0.46
CA VAL A 58 -19.73 -7.82 -1.67
C VAL A 58 -18.36 -7.20 -1.45
N VAL A 59 -17.39 -7.69 -2.20
CA VAL A 59 -16.05 -7.13 -2.26
C VAL A 59 -15.86 -6.45 -3.60
N LYS A 60 -15.58 -5.14 -3.56
CA LYS A 60 -15.18 -4.37 -4.73
C LYS A 60 -13.67 -4.46 -4.87
N VAL A 61 -13.21 -4.86 -6.05
CA VAL A 61 -11.80 -4.94 -6.44
C VAL A 61 -11.55 -3.96 -7.59
N LEU A 62 -10.50 -3.14 -7.47
CA LEU A 62 -10.02 -2.23 -8.53
C LEU A 62 -8.56 -2.54 -8.90
N HIS A 63 -8.13 -1.98 -10.04
CA HIS A 63 -6.75 -2.04 -10.53
C HIS A 63 -6.30 -3.44 -10.95
N VAL A 64 -7.24 -4.30 -11.34
CA VAL A 64 -6.98 -5.64 -11.89
C VAL A 64 -7.76 -5.80 -13.18
N ASP A 65 -7.08 -6.13 -14.27
CA ASP A 65 -7.73 -6.43 -15.55
C ASP A 65 -8.23 -7.86 -15.51
N THR A 66 -9.42 -8.04 -14.93
CA THR A 66 -9.93 -9.39 -14.66
C THR A 66 -10.14 -10.16 -15.96
N VAL A 67 -9.61 -11.39 -16.02
CA VAL A 67 -9.86 -12.31 -17.15
C VAL A 67 -11.15 -13.13 -16.97
N LEU A 68 -11.75 -13.03 -15.77
CA LEU A 68 -12.95 -13.75 -15.36
C LEU A 68 -14.23 -12.98 -15.73
N LYS A 69 -15.31 -13.71 -15.94
CA LYS A 69 -16.62 -13.20 -16.35
C LYS A 69 -17.63 -13.22 -15.20
N GLU A 70 -18.69 -12.44 -15.36
CA GLU A 70 -19.85 -12.47 -14.48
C GLU A 70 -20.46 -13.90 -14.44
N GLY A 71 -20.76 -14.39 -13.24
CA GLY A 71 -21.24 -15.75 -12.95
C GLY A 71 -20.14 -16.76 -12.60
N GLU A 72 -18.86 -16.44 -12.80
CA GLU A 72 -17.76 -17.34 -12.42
C GLU A 72 -17.51 -17.35 -10.91
N SER A 73 -17.28 -18.55 -10.36
CA SER A 73 -16.82 -18.72 -8.98
C SER A 73 -15.31 -18.64 -8.88
N ILE A 74 -14.82 -18.06 -7.80
CA ILE A 74 -13.40 -17.90 -7.49
C ILE A 74 -13.09 -18.38 -6.09
N ALA A 75 -11.89 -18.92 -5.93
CA ALA A 75 -11.32 -19.22 -4.61
C ALA A 75 -10.29 -18.16 -4.18
N VAL A 76 -10.05 -18.03 -2.88
CA VAL A 76 -8.91 -17.28 -2.33
C VAL A 76 -7.63 -17.76 -3.00
N GLY A 77 -6.78 -16.83 -3.44
CA GLY A 77 -5.53 -17.14 -4.13
C GLY A 77 -5.68 -17.43 -5.62
N GLN A 78 -6.89 -17.70 -6.13
CA GLN A 78 -7.12 -17.86 -7.57
C GLN A 78 -6.79 -16.57 -8.31
N SER A 79 -6.15 -16.67 -9.47
CA SER A 79 -5.80 -15.51 -10.27
C SER A 79 -7.04 -14.79 -10.79
N LEU A 80 -7.14 -13.50 -10.47
CA LEU A 80 -8.10 -12.59 -11.06
C LEU A 80 -7.63 -12.07 -12.43
N GLY A 81 -6.32 -11.90 -12.61
CA GLY A 81 -5.70 -11.34 -13.81
C GLY A 81 -4.52 -10.41 -13.51
N PRO A 82 -3.96 -9.74 -14.53
CA PRO A 82 -2.87 -8.78 -14.36
C PRO A 82 -3.31 -7.49 -13.66
N LEU A 83 -2.40 -6.85 -12.93
CA LEU A 83 -2.61 -5.51 -12.38
C LEU A 83 -2.66 -4.45 -13.49
N ILE A 84 -3.53 -3.47 -13.33
CA ILE A 84 -3.62 -2.30 -14.21
C ILE A 84 -2.75 -1.19 -13.62
N ARG A 85 -1.78 -0.69 -14.41
CA ARG A 85 -1.10 0.57 -14.11
C ARG A 85 -2.03 1.75 -14.43
N SER A 86 -3.02 1.94 -13.57
CA SER A 86 -4.11 2.90 -13.75
C SER A 86 -3.60 4.34 -13.85
N GLY A 87 -4.28 5.16 -14.64
CA GLY A 87 -3.98 6.60 -14.73
C GLY A 87 -4.40 7.37 -13.48
N TYR A 88 -5.19 6.76 -12.58
CA TYR A 88 -5.46 7.30 -11.25
C TYR A 88 -4.21 7.30 -10.36
N PHE A 89 -3.19 6.50 -10.69
CA PHE A 89 -1.96 6.45 -9.92
C PHE A 89 -1.04 7.65 -10.17
N GLY A 90 -0.36 8.07 -9.10
CA GLY A 90 0.87 8.82 -9.23
C GLY A 90 1.98 7.92 -9.77
N TYR A 91 2.95 8.50 -10.46
CA TYR A 91 4.14 7.75 -10.90
C TYR A 91 4.88 7.08 -9.72
N HIS A 92 4.69 7.62 -8.52
CA HIS A 92 5.24 7.15 -7.26
C HIS A 92 4.47 6.00 -6.62
N THR A 93 3.19 5.80 -6.98
CA THR A 93 2.32 4.82 -6.34
C THR A 93 2.72 3.42 -6.81
N PRO A 94 3.09 2.48 -5.92
CA PRO A 94 3.34 1.10 -6.32
C PRO A 94 2.05 0.44 -6.83
N LEU A 95 2.19 -0.57 -7.71
CA LEU A 95 1.03 -1.35 -8.17
C LEU A 95 0.41 -2.11 -7.00
N HIS A 96 -0.91 -2.07 -6.90
CA HIS A 96 -1.67 -2.71 -5.84
C HIS A 96 -3.08 -3.06 -6.33
N VAL A 97 -3.73 -3.92 -5.56
CA VAL A 97 -5.16 -4.18 -5.64
C VAL A 97 -5.83 -3.31 -4.60
N HIS A 98 -6.81 -2.50 -5.02
CA HIS A 98 -7.64 -1.78 -4.06
C HIS A 98 -8.89 -2.59 -3.76
N VAL A 99 -9.17 -2.82 -2.48
CA VAL A 99 -10.26 -3.68 -2.01
C VAL A 99 -11.16 -2.93 -1.03
N GLU A 100 -12.47 -2.97 -1.26
CA GLU A 100 -13.48 -2.47 -0.32
C GLU A 100 -14.53 -3.55 -0.02
N VAL A 101 -14.94 -3.69 1.24
CA VAL A 101 -16.13 -4.47 1.61
C VAL A 101 -17.34 -3.56 1.61
N ARG A 102 -18.41 -3.97 0.91
CA ARG A 102 -19.58 -3.12 0.66
C ARG A 102 -20.90 -3.86 0.85
N PRO A 103 -21.99 -3.15 1.15
CA PRO A 103 -23.31 -3.76 1.12
C PRO A 103 -23.70 -4.08 -0.34
N GLN A 104 -24.41 -5.19 -0.53
CA GLN A 104 -24.81 -5.64 -1.87
C GLN A 104 -25.67 -4.63 -2.64
N ASN A 105 -26.46 -3.80 -1.94
CA ASN A 105 -27.33 -2.79 -2.53
C ASN A 105 -26.60 -1.46 -2.87
N ASP A 106 -25.35 -1.27 -2.44
CA ASP A 106 -24.52 -0.12 -2.79
C ASP A 106 -23.07 -0.52 -3.16
N PRO A 107 -22.89 -1.34 -4.21
CA PRO A 107 -21.60 -1.93 -4.53
C PRO A 107 -20.67 -0.99 -5.32
N LEU A 108 -21.22 0.07 -5.95
CA LEU A 108 -20.48 0.89 -6.93
C LEU A 108 -20.06 2.28 -6.42
N ARG A 109 -20.66 2.80 -5.35
CA ARG A 109 -20.33 4.15 -4.88
C ARG A 109 -18.91 4.26 -4.36
N VAL A 110 -18.34 5.46 -4.51
CA VAL A 110 -16.97 5.80 -4.08
C VAL A 110 -16.83 5.86 -2.55
N ARG A 111 -17.93 6.08 -1.81
CA ARG A 111 -17.94 6.17 -0.34
C ARG A 111 -19.03 5.27 0.24
N GLY A 112 -18.95 4.95 1.53
CA GLY A 112 -19.96 4.12 2.22
C GLY A 112 -19.61 2.64 2.31
N GLY A 113 -18.34 2.27 2.09
CA GLY A 113 -17.86 0.92 2.39
C GLY A 113 -17.84 0.68 3.89
N TYR A 114 -17.85 -0.60 4.29
CA TYR A 114 -17.71 -0.98 5.69
C TYR A 114 -16.32 -0.62 6.21
N THR A 115 -16.23 -0.32 7.50
CA THR A 115 -14.93 -0.16 8.15
C THR A 115 -14.20 -1.48 8.24
N ILE A 116 -12.90 -1.46 7.99
CA ILE A 116 -12.01 -2.62 8.10
C ILE A 116 -11.15 -2.42 9.35
N ASP A 117 -11.20 -3.40 10.25
CA ASP A 117 -10.37 -3.44 11.44
C ASP A 117 -9.06 -4.17 11.16
N SER A 118 -7.97 -3.68 11.74
CA SER A 118 -6.67 -4.34 11.60
C SER A 118 -6.53 -5.48 12.63
N LEU A 119 -6.33 -6.69 12.11
CA LEU A 119 -6.07 -7.89 12.91
C LEU A 119 -4.57 -8.24 13.02
N LEU A 120 -3.68 -7.34 12.60
CA LEU A 120 -2.23 -7.57 12.68
C LEU A 120 -1.81 -7.89 14.11
N ASP A 121 -0.87 -8.82 14.29
CA ASP A 121 -0.23 -9.00 15.59
C ASP A 121 0.81 -7.89 15.79
N LEU A 122 0.65 -7.11 16.84
CA LEU A 122 1.48 -5.95 17.16
C LEU A 122 2.28 -6.16 18.46
N LYS A 123 2.26 -7.38 19.01
CA LYS A 123 3.01 -7.76 20.19
C LYS A 123 4.50 -7.86 19.88
N ASP A 124 5.32 -7.58 20.89
CA ASP A 124 6.78 -7.73 20.85
C ASP A 124 7.49 -6.98 19.70
N LEU A 125 6.81 -5.99 19.11
CA LEU A 125 7.39 -5.10 18.13
C LEU A 125 8.51 -4.30 18.79
N LYS A 126 9.67 -4.30 18.13
CA LYS A 126 10.81 -3.46 18.50
C LYS A 126 10.90 -2.34 17.48
N VAL A 127 11.19 -1.12 17.92
CA VAL A 127 11.39 0.01 17.01
C VAL A 127 12.57 -0.27 16.08
N THR A 128 12.47 0.15 14.83
CA THR A 128 13.54 0.01 13.84
C THR A 128 14.67 0.99 14.15
N GLU A 129 15.90 0.48 14.25
CA GLU A 129 17.11 1.26 14.54
C GLU A 129 17.86 1.66 13.26
N GLU A 130 17.69 0.90 12.18
CA GLU A 130 18.28 1.14 10.87
C GLU A 130 17.37 0.61 9.77
N ILE A 131 17.36 1.27 8.62
CA ILE A 131 16.63 0.81 7.43
C ILE A 131 17.66 0.60 6.32
N VAL A 132 18.12 -0.64 6.20
CA VAL A 132 19.12 -1.09 5.23
C VAL A 132 18.50 -2.15 4.34
N GLY A 133 18.86 -2.13 3.05
CA GLY A 133 18.35 -3.12 2.11
C GLY A 133 19.12 -3.15 0.80
N ILE A 134 18.71 -4.08 -0.05
CA ILE A 134 19.30 -4.31 -1.36
C ILE A 134 18.30 -3.86 -2.44
N VAL A 135 18.78 -3.10 -3.41
CA VAL A 135 17.98 -2.64 -4.55
C VAL A 135 17.63 -3.84 -5.44
N THR A 136 16.35 -4.19 -5.52
CA THR A 136 15.84 -5.30 -6.35
C THR A 136 15.30 -4.83 -7.69
N THR A 137 14.83 -3.59 -7.77
CA THR A 137 14.36 -2.98 -9.01
C THR A 137 14.77 -1.52 -9.03
N SER A 138 15.26 -1.05 -10.17
CA SER A 138 15.63 0.35 -10.38
C SER A 138 15.05 0.85 -11.69
N GLN A 139 14.31 1.95 -11.62
CA GLN A 139 13.69 2.63 -12.75
C GLN A 139 13.85 4.14 -12.58
N LYS A 140 13.54 4.91 -13.61
CA LYS A 140 13.69 6.38 -13.59
C LYS A 140 12.81 7.01 -12.51
N GLY A 141 13.42 7.36 -11.39
CA GLY A 141 12.75 8.02 -10.25
C GLY A 141 12.03 7.08 -9.30
N TYR A 142 12.25 5.76 -9.42
CA TYR A 142 11.62 4.74 -8.61
C TYR A 142 12.58 3.57 -8.37
N ALA A 143 12.64 3.05 -7.15
CA ALA A 143 13.31 1.79 -6.87
C ALA A 143 12.54 0.97 -5.84
N LEU A 144 12.63 -0.36 -5.98
CA LEU A 144 12.25 -1.31 -4.94
C LEU A 144 13.49 -1.77 -4.19
N ILE A 145 13.38 -1.79 -2.87
CA ILE A 145 14.44 -2.17 -1.96
C ILE A 145 13.90 -3.28 -1.09
N LYS A 146 14.58 -4.43 -1.14
CA LYS A 146 14.36 -5.52 -0.20
C LYS A 146 15.12 -5.24 1.09
N LEU A 147 14.43 -5.12 2.21
CA LEU A 147 15.03 -4.78 3.50
C LEU A 147 15.72 -5.99 4.15
N ASN A 148 16.92 -5.76 4.69
CA ASN A 148 17.78 -6.81 5.27
C ASN A 148 17.24 -7.36 6.61
N ARG A 149 16.35 -6.63 7.29
CA ARG A 149 15.87 -6.93 8.65
C ARG A 149 14.38 -6.58 8.80
N ARG A 150 13.60 -7.49 9.41
CA ARG A 150 12.15 -7.41 9.73
C ARG A 150 11.21 -7.25 8.53
N SER A 151 10.05 -7.90 8.61
CA SER A 151 8.96 -7.80 7.61
C SER A 151 8.36 -6.43 7.44
N VAL A 152 8.60 -5.53 8.40
CA VAL A 152 7.89 -4.26 8.52
C VAL A 152 8.79 -3.19 9.14
N VAL A 153 8.56 -1.94 8.77
CA VAL A 153 9.24 -0.79 9.39
C VAL A 153 8.44 -0.36 10.61
N VAL A 154 9.06 -0.50 11.79
CA VAL A 154 8.45 -0.18 13.08
C VAL A 154 8.94 1.18 13.55
N ALA A 155 7.99 2.08 13.81
CA ALA A 155 8.20 3.39 14.38
C ALA A 155 7.74 3.44 15.85
N ASP A 156 8.14 4.48 16.57
CA ASP A 156 7.51 4.90 17.82
C ASP A 156 6.26 5.71 17.45
N VAL A 157 5.08 5.16 17.73
CA VAL A 157 3.76 5.74 17.44
C VAL A 157 3.17 6.25 18.75
N GLY A 158 3.66 7.40 19.21
CA GLY A 158 3.14 8.07 20.40
C GLY A 158 3.51 7.40 21.73
N GLY A 159 4.67 6.76 21.79
CA GLY A 159 5.22 6.08 22.95
C GLY A 159 5.10 4.55 22.90
N VAL A 160 4.44 4.01 21.86
CA VAL A 160 4.30 2.56 21.65
C VAL A 160 4.86 2.17 20.28
N PRO A 161 5.47 0.97 20.13
CA PRO A 161 5.86 0.47 18.82
C PRO A 161 4.65 0.32 17.89
N GLY A 162 4.81 0.71 16.63
CA GLY A 162 3.79 0.53 15.60
C GLY A 162 4.38 0.43 14.20
N ILE A 163 3.66 -0.21 13.29
CA ILE A 163 4.10 -0.46 11.92
C ILE A 163 3.68 0.71 11.03
N LEU A 164 4.63 1.30 10.31
CA LEU A 164 4.33 2.31 9.29
C LEU A 164 3.74 1.66 8.04
N ASP A 165 2.66 2.26 7.53
CA ASP A 165 2.03 1.85 6.27
C ASP A 165 1.62 3.08 5.45
N GLY A 166 2.12 3.15 4.22
CA GLY A 166 1.85 4.22 3.27
C GLY A 166 3.08 5.04 2.86
N GLY A 167 2.81 5.99 1.94
CA GLY A 167 3.81 6.86 1.33
C GLY A 167 4.02 8.16 2.10
N MET A 168 5.28 8.46 2.45
CA MET A 168 5.65 9.65 3.20
C MET A 168 6.92 10.31 2.62
N PRO A 169 7.06 11.64 2.67
CA PRO A 169 6.03 12.65 2.99
C PRO A 169 5.09 12.98 1.80
N ILE A 170 4.98 12.11 0.79
CA ILE A 170 4.35 12.36 -0.52
C ILE A 170 2.93 12.96 -0.43
N TYR A 171 2.11 12.43 0.48
CA TYR A 171 0.72 12.88 0.63
C TYR A 171 0.56 13.96 1.71
N GLY A 172 1.62 14.31 2.43
CA GLY A 172 1.58 15.14 3.63
C GLY A 172 1.02 14.43 4.87
N TRP A 173 0.64 13.16 4.76
CA TRP A 173 0.18 12.30 5.86
C TRP A 173 0.52 10.83 5.56
N PHE A 174 0.47 9.99 6.58
CA PHE A 174 0.69 8.54 6.48
C PHE A 174 -0.09 7.76 7.54
N GLY A 175 -0.23 6.46 7.32
CA GLY A 175 -0.87 5.53 8.25
C GLY A 175 0.12 4.81 9.15
N ALA A 176 -0.34 4.36 10.31
CA ALA A 176 0.38 3.41 11.14
C ALA A 176 -0.57 2.45 11.86
N HIS A 177 -0.12 1.22 12.07
CA HIS A 177 -0.78 0.21 12.91
C HIS A 177 -0.12 0.21 14.28
N ALA A 178 -0.89 0.40 15.34
CA ALA A 178 -0.40 0.43 16.73
C ALA A 178 -1.52 -0.07 17.65
N GLU A 179 -1.21 -0.70 18.79
CA GLU A 179 -2.27 -1.26 19.65
C GLU A 179 -3.25 -0.20 20.17
N ASN A 180 -2.71 0.89 20.71
CA ASN A 180 -3.48 1.96 21.34
C ASN A 180 -2.92 3.34 20.95
N PRO A 181 -3.03 3.75 19.68
CA PRO A 181 -2.51 5.04 19.26
C PRO A 181 -3.31 6.17 19.91
N ILE A 182 -2.61 7.23 20.31
CA ILE A 182 -3.20 8.38 21.01
C ILE A 182 -3.08 9.61 20.11
N LYS A 183 -4.22 10.29 19.88
CA LYS A 183 -4.27 11.53 19.11
C LYS A 183 -3.35 12.61 19.71
N ASN A 184 -2.78 13.46 18.85
CA ASN A 184 -1.83 14.53 19.18
C ASN A 184 -0.48 14.07 19.75
N ARG A 185 -0.15 12.78 19.62
CA ARG A 185 1.21 12.28 19.93
C ARG A 185 2.09 12.26 18.68
N PRO A 186 3.42 12.42 18.84
CA PRO A 186 4.35 12.36 17.72
C PRO A 186 4.54 10.90 17.25
N VAL A 187 4.79 10.73 15.96
CA VAL A 187 5.34 9.51 15.39
C VAL A 187 6.82 9.74 15.08
N LYS A 188 7.69 8.84 15.55
CA LYS A 188 9.14 8.92 15.35
C LYS A 188 9.68 7.72 14.61
N LEU A 189 10.48 7.97 13.59
CA LEU A 189 11.22 6.97 12.82
C LEU A 189 12.71 7.25 12.95
N LEU A 190 13.51 6.23 13.30
CA LEU A 190 14.95 6.39 13.57
C LEU A 190 15.24 7.53 14.58
N GLY A 191 14.37 7.66 15.59
CA GLY A 191 14.45 8.72 16.62
C GLY A 191 14.03 10.12 16.17
N LYS A 192 13.71 10.33 14.89
CA LYS A 192 13.27 11.63 14.34
C LYS A 192 11.77 11.70 14.26
N THR A 193 11.18 12.83 14.67
CA THR A 193 9.73 13.07 14.51
C THR A 193 9.40 13.23 13.04
N ILE A 194 8.59 12.32 12.50
CA ILE A 194 8.13 12.34 11.11
C ILE A 194 6.67 12.80 10.96
N GLY A 195 5.90 12.81 12.05
CA GLY A 195 4.52 13.28 12.01
C GLY A 195 3.86 13.41 13.37
N ASN A 196 2.62 13.91 13.37
CA ASN A 196 1.76 14.00 14.55
C ASN A 196 0.43 13.31 14.27
N ILE A 197 -0.05 12.48 15.19
CA ILE A 197 -1.29 11.71 15.03
C ILE A 197 -2.49 12.67 15.05
N ILE A 198 -3.22 12.74 13.93
CA ILE A 198 -4.39 13.61 13.75
C ILE A 198 -5.72 12.86 13.86
N ASN A 199 -5.70 11.55 13.59
CA ASN A 199 -6.88 10.69 13.66
C ASN A 199 -6.53 9.32 14.21
N VAL A 200 -7.45 8.75 15.00
CA VAL A 200 -7.30 7.44 15.63
C VAL A 200 -8.49 6.57 15.22
N LEU A 201 -8.18 5.33 14.86
CA LEU A 201 -9.11 4.26 14.55
C LEU A 201 -8.72 3.03 15.40
N PRO A 202 -9.57 1.99 15.49
CA PRO A 202 -9.19 0.76 16.17
C PRO A 202 -7.85 0.22 15.62
N ARG A 203 -6.87 0.13 16.51
CA ARG A 203 -5.51 -0.37 16.25
C ARG A 203 -4.74 0.30 15.11
N THR A 204 -5.17 1.49 14.68
CA THR A 204 -4.61 2.22 13.54
C THR A 204 -4.71 3.73 13.75
N CYS A 205 -3.84 4.50 13.12
CA CYS A 205 -3.91 5.95 13.16
C CYS A 205 -3.43 6.59 11.86
N VAL A 206 -3.85 7.83 11.65
CA VAL A 206 -3.32 8.70 10.59
C VAL A 206 -2.53 9.82 11.25
N ALA A 207 -1.31 10.04 10.77
CA ALA A 207 -0.45 11.12 11.20
C ALA A 207 -0.19 12.10 10.05
N GLU A 208 -0.19 13.39 10.36
CA GLU A 208 0.23 14.45 9.44
C GLU A 208 1.76 14.59 9.51
N CYS A 209 2.41 14.72 8.35
CA CYS A 209 3.86 14.83 8.26
C CYS A 209 4.38 16.12 8.89
N THR A 210 5.48 16.02 9.62
CA THR A 210 6.30 17.19 10.00
C THR A 210 7.30 17.53 8.90
N ASN A 211 8.12 18.56 9.12
CA ASN A 211 9.22 18.90 8.21
C ASN A 211 10.43 17.97 8.44
N PHE A 212 10.34 16.75 7.91
CA PHE A 212 11.46 15.80 7.86
C PHE A 212 11.87 15.54 6.41
N ARG A 213 13.07 15.01 6.22
CA ARG A 213 13.58 14.56 4.92
C ARG A 213 14.07 13.14 5.02
N MET A 214 13.93 12.41 3.91
CA MET A 214 14.55 11.10 3.76
C MET A 214 15.55 11.12 2.61
N LYS A 215 16.63 10.36 2.76
CA LYS A 215 17.70 10.27 1.76
C LYS A 215 18.21 8.84 1.61
N LEU A 216 18.63 8.52 0.39
CA LEU A 216 19.51 7.40 0.08
C LEU A 216 20.85 7.96 -0.36
N GLY A 217 21.87 7.82 0.50
CA GLY A 217 23.13 8.55 0.33
C GLY A 217 22.88 10.06 0.30
N VAL A 218 23.21 10.71 -0.82
CA VAL A 218 22.99 12.16 -1.02
C VAL A 218 21.67 12.48 -1.71
N VAL A 219 20.93 11.48 -2.20
CA VAL A 219 19.72 11.67 -3.01
C VAL A 219 18.50 11.79 -2.11
N PRO A 220 17.76 12.92 -2.14
CA PRO A 220 16.49 13.05 -1.46
C PRO A 220 15.45 12.10 -2.05
N VAL A 221 14.77 11.36 -1.18
CA VAL A 221 13.71 10.44 -1.57
C VAL A 221 12.49 10.65 -0.71
N ASP A 222 11.33 10.28 -1.25
CA ASP A 222 10.18 9.94 -0.46
C ASP A 222 10.03 8.40 -0.48
N ALA A 223 9.42 7.82 0.54
CA ALA A 223 9.37 6.36 0.73
C ALA A 223 7.95 5.86 0.94
N PHE A 224 7.66 4.69 0.40
CA PHE A 224 6.47 3.89 0.63
C PHE A 224 6.85 2.65 1.44
N PHE A 225 6.40 2.62 2.68
CA PHE A 225 6.45 1.42 3.50
C PHE A 225 5.16 0.65 3.25
N MET A 226 5.28 -0.59 2.78
CA MET A 226 4.16 -1.41 2.37
C MET A 226 4.15 -2.68 3.21
N LEU A 227 2.97 -3.07 3.68
CA LEU A 227 2.76 -4.38 4.28
C LEU A 227 2.50 -5.40 3.16
N LEU A 228 3.48 -6.25 2.86
CA LEU A 228 3.32 -7.29 1.85
C LEU A 228 2.63 -8.54 2.45
N PRO A 229 1.61 -9.12 1.79
CA PRO A 229 0.88 -10.29 2.31
C PRO A 229 1.73 -11.54 2.54
N ASN A 230 2.84 -11.68 1.80
CA ASN A 230 3.75 -12.82 1.90
C ASN A 230 4.83 -12.64 2.99
N GLY A 231 4.78 -11.56 3.77
CA GLY A 231 5.77 -11.25 4.79
C GLY A 231 7.13 -10.83 4.24
N GLU A 232 7.25 -10.60 2.93
CA GLU A 232 8.46 -10.04 2.34
C GLU A 232 8.67 -8.58 2.75
N ASN A 233 9.93 -8.23 2.93
CA ASN A 233 10.32 -6.94 3.48
C ASN A 233 10.70 -6.04 2.30
N SER A 234 9.77 -5.23 1.80
CA SER A 234 10.10 -4.29 0.72
C SER A 234 9.63 -2.88 1.02
N MET A 235 10.45 -1.93 0.61
CA MET A 235 10.12 -0.51 0.56
C MET A 235 10.25 -0.05 -0.88
N ALA A 236 9.29 0.75 -1.34
CA ALA A 236 9.46 1.52 -2.56
C ALA A 236 10.01 2.90 -2.20
N VAL A 237 10.96 3.40 -2.98
CA VAL A 237 11.49 4.75 -2.86
C VAL A 237 11.32 5.49 -4.17
N VAL A 238 11.05 6.78 -4.07
CA VAL A 238 10.83 7.65 -5.21
C VAL A 238 11.61 8.93 -5.03
N SER A 239 12.25 9.42 -6.09
CA SER A 239 12.84 10.76 -6.05
C SER A 239 11.84 11.80 -6.50
N ARG A 240 11.89 12.97 -5.88
CA ARG A 240 11.04 14.12 -6.24
C ARG A 240 11.29 14.58 -7.68
N ARG A 241 12.53 14.47 -8.17
CA ARG A 241 12.85 14.60 -9.60
C ARG A 241 13.25 13.26 -10.17
N ARG A 242 12.56 12.83 -11.21
CA ARG A 242 12.69 11.48 -11.77
C ARG A 242 14.09 11.11 -12.28
N SER A 243 14.91 12.08 -12.64
CA SER A 243 16.29 11.85 -13.10
C SER A 243 17.30 11.64 -11.97
N GLU A 244 16.93 11.95 -10.72
CA GLU A 244 17.87 12.00 -9.59
C GLU A 244 18.03 10.65 -8.88
N LEU A 245 17.09 9.71 -9.03
CA LEU A 245 17.27 8.35 -8.51
C LEU A 245 17.84 7.45 -9.59
N LYS A 246 19.12 7.14 -9.47
CA LYS A 246 19.82 6.10 -10.21
C LYS A 246 20.53 5.21 -9.21
N LEU A 247 19.93 4.06 -8.94
CA LEU A 247 20.50 3.05 -8.07
C LEU A 247 20.86 1.83 -8.90
N ASP A 248 22.04 1.26 -8.67
CA ASP A 248 22.41 0.00 -9.30
C ASP A 248 21.63 -1.14 -8.64
N THR A 249 21.16 -2.09 -9.44
CA THR A 249 20.55 -3.31 -8.90
C THR A 249 21.61 -4.08 -8.11
N ASN A 250 21.19 -4.72 -7.01
CA ASN A 250 22.04 -5.36 -6.01
C ASN A 250 22.92 -4.43 -5.18
N ALA A 251 22.84 -3.11 -5.36
CA ALA A 251 23.49 -2.17 -4.45
C ALA A 251 22.82 -2.24 -3.06
N GLU A 252 23.64 -2.26 -2.01
CA GLU A 252 23.18 -2.03 -0.65
C GLU A 252 22.97 -0.53 -0.42
N ILE A 253 21.85 -0.18 0.19
CA ILE A 253 21.49 1.19 0.53
C ILE A 253 21.09 1.28 1.99
N SER A 254 21.27 2.47 2.57
CA SER A 254 20.70 2.84 3.86
C SER A 254 19.79 4.07 3.70
N LEU A 255 18.61 4.02 4.29
CA LEU A 255 17.70 5.16 4.41
C LEU A 255 18.07 5.99 5.64
N ILE A 256 18.25 7.28 5.42
CA ILE A 256 18.51 8.25 6.49
C ILE A 256 17.28 9.15 6.63
N VAL A 257 16.89 9.44 7.87
CA VAL A 257 15.84 10.40 8.22
C VAL A 257 16.48 11.60 8.93
N GLU A 258 16.22 12.81 8.45
CA GLU A 258 16.76 14.09 8.96
C GLU A 258 15.68 15.11 9.27
#